data_AF-A0A819N0N3-F1
#
_entry.id   AF-A0A819N0N3-F1
#
_cell.length_a   1.000
_cell.length_b   1.000
_cell.length_c   1.000
_cell.angle_alpha   90.00
_cell.angle_beta   90.00
_cell.angle_gamma   90.00
#
_symmetry.space_group_name_H-M   'P 1'
#
loop_
_entity.id
_entity.type
_entity.pdbx_description
1 polymer ?
#
loop_
_entity_poly.entity_id
_entity_poly.type
_entity_poly.pdbx_seq_one_letter_code
_entity_poly.pdbx_strand_id
1 'polypeptide(L)'
;MRIMIYIMQKKQPLDPSGSQFVRYNKLSAFVDGSEPPLRISKPNLLLFVVVNLSICENDRMHFVNIVDALRKKFLGESDILGANSQGDDLPIDIRKDRPKDYYLVTTTM
;
A
#
# COMPACT_ATOMS: atom_id res chain seq x y z
N MET A 1 3.67 15.07 -13.58
CA MET A 1 4.52 15.83 -12.63
C MET A 1 3.78 16.39 -11.39
N ARG A 2 2.48 16.71 -11.43
CA ARG A 2 1.75 17.31 -10.27
C ARG A 2 1.61 16.41 -9.03
N ILE A 3 1.47 15.09 -9.19
CA ILE A 3 1.29 14.13 -8.09
C ILE A 3 2.56 13.95 -7.24
N MET A 4 3.75 13.89 -7.86
CA MET A 4 5.03 13.80 -7.14
C MET A 4 5.24 15.00 -6.21
N ILE A 5 4.99 16.20 -6.72
CA ILE A 5 5.14 17.45 -5.95
C ILE A 5 4.19 17.45 -4.75
N TYR A 6 2.95 17.02 -4.95
CA TYR A 6 1.96 16.92 -3.87
C TYR A 6 2.40 15.96 -2.76
N ILE A 7 2.85 14.75 -3.13
CA ILE A 7 3.31 13.75 -2.15
C ILE A 7 4.54 14.26 -1.38
N MET A 8 5.48 14.93 -2.06
CA MET A 8 6.67 15.50 -1.44
C MET A 8 6.34 16.67 -0.48
N GLN A 9 5.38 17.53 -0.83
CA GLN A 9 4.94 18.62 0.06
C GLN A 9 4.26 18.07 1.32
N LYS A 10 3.42 17.05 1.19
CA LYS A 10 2.72 16.45 2.34
C LYS A 10 3.61 15.47 3.14
N LYS A 11 4.78 15.05 2.62
CA LYS A 11 5.79 14.25 3.37
C LYS A 11 6.34 15.00 4.59
N GLN A 12 6.62 16.29 4.44
CA GLN A 12 7.31 17.13 5.44
C GLN A 12 6.75 17.00 6.88
N PRO A 13 5.43 17.11 7.11
CA PRO A 13 4.87 16.94 8.46
C PRO A 13 4.89 15.49 8.98
N LEU A 14 5.03 14.49 8.10
CA LEU A 14 5.00 13.08 8.49
C LEU A 14 6.33 12.60 9.07
N ASP A 15 7.42 13.13 8.53
CA ASP A 15 8.80 12.74 8.82
C ASP A 15 9.71 13.99 8.90
N PRO A 16 9.65 14.73 10.02
CA PRO A 16 10.53 15.88 10.26
C PRO A 16 11.99 15.45 10.49
N SER A 17 12.23 14.15 10.75
CA SER A 17 13.56 13.60 10.93
C SER A 17 14.31 13.30 9.63
N GLY A 18 13.62 13.32 8.47
CA GLY A 18 14.16 12.80 7.21
C GLY A 18 14.52 11.32 7.28
N SER A 19 13.97 10.59 8.27
CA SER A 19 14.10 9.16 8.37
C SER A 19 13.36 8.60 7.17
N GLN A 20 14.09 8.02 6.22
CA GLN A 20 13.52 7.43 5.01
C GLN A 20 12.47 6.34 5.30
N PHE A 21 12.18 6.07 6.57
CA PHE A 21 11.19 5.17 7.11
C PHE A 21 9.99 5.89 7.72
N VAL A 22 8.79 5.40 7.41
CA VAL A 22 7.54 5.84 8.02
C VAL A 22 6.86 4.64 8.68
N ARG A 23 6.33 4.83 9.90
CA ARG A 23 5.53 3.80 10.56
C ARG A 23 4.18 3.64 9.86
N TYR A 24 3.73 2.40 9.74
CA TYR A 24 2.44 2.04 9.15
C TYR A 24 1.26 2.92 9.64
N ASN A 25 1.14 3.13 10.95
CA ASN A 25 0.06 3.94 11.54
C ASN A 25 0.02 5.38 11.02
N LYS A 26 1.19 6.00 10.81
CA LYS A 26 1.28 7.37 10.26
C LYS A 26 0.95 7.39 8.77
N LEU A 27 1.36 6.35 8.05
CA LEU A 27 1.06 6.21 6.63
C LEU A 27 -0.46 6.07 6.39
N SER A 28 -1.14 5.24 7.16
CA SER A 28 -2.60 5.07 7.03
C SER A 28 -3.36 6.39 7.22
N ALA A 29 -2.95 7.22 8.19
CA ALA A 29 -3.53 8.56 8.41
C ALA A 29 -3.19 9.55 7.29
N PHE A 30 -1.97 9.48 6.74
CA PHE A 30 -1.54 10.33 5.62
C PHE A 30 -2.41 10.12 4.37
N VAL A 31 -2.64 8.86 4.00
CA VAL A 31 -3.38 8.55 2.77
C VAL A 31 -4.88 8.83 2.95
N ASP A 32 -5.42 8.66 4.15
CA ASP A 32 -6.82 8.98 4.49
C ASP A 32 -7.09 10.51 4.49
N GLY A 33 -6.12 11.30 4.96
CA GLY A 33 -6.17 12.77 4.99
C GLY A 33 -5.65 13.45 3.71
N SER A 34 -5.27 12.68 2.70
CA SER A 34 -4.87 13.22 1.39
C SER A 34 -6.08 13.75 0.63
N GLU A 35 -5.85 14.61 -0.37
CA GLU A 35 -6.91 15.09 -1.26
C GLU A 35 -7.14 14.11 -2.42
N PRO A 36 -8.37 14.04 -2.98
CA PRO A 36 -8.62 13.32 -4.22
C PRO A 36 -7.67 13.80 -5.33
N PRO A 37 -7.08 12.91 -6.15
CA PRO A 37 -7.34 11.47 -6.28
C PRO A 37 -6.54 10.58 -5.31
N LEU A 38 -5.54 11.11 -4.59
CA LEU A 38 -4.63 10.33 -3.73
C LEU A 38 -5.27 9.85 -2.42
N ARG A 39 -6.44 10.39 -2.08
CA ARG A 39 -7.19 10.04 -0.87
C ARG A 39 -7.65 8.59 -0.90
N ILE A 40 -7.29 7.81 0.11
CA ILE A 40 -7.78 6.43 0.30
C ILE A 40 -8.30 6.30 1.73
N SER A 41 -9.63 6.27 1.82
CA SER A 41 -10.36 6.11 3.07
C SER A 41 -10.03 4.80 3.76
N LYS A 42 -10.07 4.80 5.10
CA LYS A 42 -9.91 3.57 5.87
C LYS A 42 -11.12 2.64 5.64
N PRO A 43 -10.92 1.30 5.56
CA PRO A 43 -9.65 0.59 5.77
C PRO A 43 -8.75 0.58 4.51
N ASN A 44 -7.52 1.07 4.66
CA ASN A 44 -6.55 1.21 3.55
C ASN A 44 -5.35 0.26 3.65
N LEU A 45 -5.36 -0.68 4.61
CA LEU A 45 -4.31 -1.68 4.81
C LEU A 45 -4.12 -2.59 3.61
N LEU A 46 -5.22 -3.11 3.06
CA LEU A 46 -5.21 -4.04 1.92
C LEU A 46 -4.52 -3.41 0.71
N LEU A 47 -4.60 -2.09 0.57
CA LEU A 47 -3.95 -1.43 -0.54
C LEU A 47 -2.44 -1.64 -0.51
N PHE A 48 -1.81 -1.55 0.66
CA PHE A 48 -0.37 -1.71 0.77
C PHE A 48 0.09 -3.13 0.44
N VAL A 49 -0.77 -4.13 0.70
CA VAL A 49 -0.56 -5.51 0.26
C VAL A 49 -0.66 -5.61 -1.25
N VAL A 50 -1.71 -5.03 -1.86
CA VAL A 50 -1.94 -5.06 -3.31
C VAL A 50 -0.82 -4.34 -4.08
N VAL A 51 -0.29 -3.24 -3.54
CA VAL A 51 0.79 -2.47 -4.17
C VAL A 51 2.20 -3.00 -3.85
N ASN A 52 2.31 -4.17 -3.22
CA ASN A 52 3.58 -4.85 -2.88
C ASN A 52 4.55 -3.98 -2.07
N LEU A 53 4.06 -3.28 -1.05
CA LEU A 53 4.93 -2.50 -0.15
C LEU A 53 5.62 -3.41 0.87
N SER A 54 6.95 -3.43 0.82
CA SER A 54 7.78 -4.13 1.79
C SER A 54 7.69 -3.47 3.16
N ILE A 55 7.37 -4.26 4.18
CA ILE A 55 7.36 -3.84 5.58
C ILE A 55 8.67 -4.30 6.23
N CYS A 56 9.42 -3.36 6.78
CA CYS A 56 10.62 -3.62 7.57
C CYS A 56 10.26 -3.85 9.05
N GLU A 57 11.25 -4.29 9.85
CA GLU A 57 11.09 -4.51 11.28
C GLU A 57 10.47 -3.30 12.00
N ASN A 58 9.60 -3.58 12.97
CA ASN A 58 8.83 -2.59 13.76
C ASN A 58 7.79 -1.81 12.94
N ASP A 59 7.14 -2.45 11.97
CA ASP A 59 6.09 -1.86 11.12
C ASP A 59 6.52 -0.57 10.42
N ARG A 60 7.79 -0.51 10.00
CA ARG A 60 8.36 0.62 9.26
C ARG A 60 8.38 0.30 7.78
N MET A 61 8.13 1.30 6.96
CA MET A 61 8.17 1.17 5.51
C MET A 61 9.05 2.26 4.92
N HIS A 62 9.79 1.95 3.86
CA HIS A 62 10.57 2.95 3.14
C HIS A 62 9.65 3.91 2.38
N PHE A 63 9.79 5.21 2.65
CA PHE A 63 8.97 6.26 2.02
C PHE A 63 9.15 6.28 0.50
N VAL A 64 10.34 5.98 -0.01
CA VAL A 64 10.60 5.88 -1.45
C VAL A 64 9.73 4.80 -2.10
N ASN A 65 9.61 3.63 -1.47
CA ASN A 65 8.76 2.55 -1.98
C ASN A 65 7.28 2.93 -1.96
N ILE A 66 6.84 3.62 -0.91
CA ILE A 66 5.47 4.15 -0.77
C ILE A 66 5.15 5.14 -1.90
N VAL A 67 6.03 6.10 -2.12
CA VAL A 67 5.93 7.12 -3.17
C VAL A 67 5.84 6.45 -4.55
N ASP A 68 6.66 5.43 -4.76
CA ASP A 68 6.71 4.66 -5.99
C ASP A 68 5.48 3.79 -6.22
N ALA A 69 4.92 3.21 -5.16
CA ALA A 69 3.68 2.46 -5.22
C ALA A 69 2.47 3.36 -5.49
N LEU A 70 2.38 4.50 -4.79
CA LEU A 70 1.30 5.46 -4.97
C LEU A 70 1.35 6.05 -6.39
N ARG A 71 2.52 6.49 -6.87
CA ARG A 71 2.63 7.00 -8.25
C ARG A 71 2.26 5.92 -9.27
N LYS A 72 2.67 4.65 -9.08
CA LYS A 72 2.32 3.57 -10.01
C LYS A 72 0.83 3.30 -10.03
N LYS A 73 0.16 3.34 -8.87
CA LYS A 73 -1.29 3.21 -8.79
C LYS A 73 -1.99 4.33 -9.55
N PHE A 74 -1.64 5.59 -9.26
CA PHE A 74 -2.34 6.75 -9.82
C PHE A 74 -1.90 7.14 -11.24
N LEU A 75 -0.73 6.66 -11.70
CA LEU A 75 -0.25 6.83 -13.07
C LEU A 75 -0.64 5.62 -13.95
N GLY A 76 -0.75 4.42 -13.38
CA GLY A 76 -1.20 3.22 -14.08
C GLY A 76 -2.71 3.20 -14.35
N GLU A 77 -3.51 3.92 -13.57
CA GLU A 77 -4.95 4.10 -13.84
C GLU A 77 -5.21 5.01 -15.06
N SER A 78 -4.19 5.71 -15.57
CA SER A 78 -4.24 6.34 -16.91
C SER A 78 -3.78 5.42 -18.06
N ASP A 79 -3.19 4.25 -17.76
CA ASP A 79 -2.62 3.31 -18.74
C ASP A 79 -3.44 2.01 -18.88
N ILE A 80 -4.72 2.00 -18.47
CA ILE A 80 -5.61 0.83 -18.59
C ILE A 80 -6.00 0.49 -20.05
N LEU A 81 -5.34 1.10 -21.04
CA LEU A 81 -5.46 0.76 -22.46
C LEU A 81 -4.17 0.16 -23.04
N GLY A 82 -3.14 -0.14 -22.23
CA GLY A 82 -1.78 -0.36 -22.74
C GLY A 82 -1.09 -1.71 -22.48
N ALA A 83 -1.68 -2.68 -21.75
CA ALA A 83 -0.97 -3.92 -21.48
C ALA A 83 -1.90 -5.13 -21.30
N ASN A 84 -2.27 -5.73 -22.43
CA ASN A 84 -2.73 -7.11 -22.47
C ASN A 84 -1.52 -8.06 -22.44
N SER A 85 -1.65 -9.11 -21.62
CA SER A 85 -1.09 -10.47 -21.77
C SER A 85 0.23 -10.82 -21.08
N GLN A 86 0.11 -11.34 -19.86
CA GLN A 86 0.69 -12.59 -19.35
C GLN A 86 0.14 -12.72 -17.92
N GLY A 87 -0.86 -13.54 -17.59
CA GLY A 87 -1.12 -14.89 -18.05
C GLY A 87 -0.75 -15.89 -16.95
N ASP A 88 -1.25 -15.69 -15.73
CA ASP A 88 -1.14 -16.63 -14.61
C ASP A 88 -2.46 -16.66 -13.83
N ASP A 89 -3.53 -17.14 -14.48
CA ASP A 89 -4.72 -17.65 -13.81
C ASP A 89 -4.37 -18.97 -13.10
N LEU A 90 -3.61 -18.89 -12.00
CA LEU A 90 -3.61 -19.93 -10.99
C LEU A 90 -4.78 -19.61 -10.04
N PRO A 91 -5.77 -20.51 -9.88
CA PRO A 91 -6.75 -20.33 -8.81
C PRO A 91 -5.97 -20.22 -7.51
N ILE A 92 -6.15 -19.09 -6.82
CA ILE A 92 -5.55 -18.84 -5.51
C ILE A 92 -6.07 -19.95 -4.59
N ASP A 93 -5.31 -21.03 -4.43
CA ASP A 93 -5.60 -22.07 -3.46
C ASP A 93 -5.20 -21.55 -2.09
N ILE A 94 -6.16 -20.92 -1.42
CA ILE A 94 -6.08 -20.34 -0.07
C ILE A 94 -5.61 -21.39 0.97
N ARG A 95 -5.49 -22.68 0.61
CA ARG A 95 -5.01 -23.75 1.48
C ARG A 95 -3.49 -23.87 1.57
N LYS A 96 -2.73 -23.42 0.58
CA LYS A 96 -1.30 -23.80 0.47
C LYS A 96 -0.33 -22.92 1.28
N ASP A 97 -0.68 -21.65 1.52
CA ASP A 97 0.17 -20.69 2.25
C ASP A 97 -0.34 -20.32 3.65
N ARG A 98 -1.10 -21.21 4.31
CA ARG A 98 -1.45 -20.98 5.72
C ARG A 98 -0.29 -21.44 6.61
N PRO A 99 0.32 -20.57 7.43
CA PRO A 99 1.21 -21.01 8.50
C PRO A 99 0.48 -22.03 9.38
N LYS A 100 1.14 -23.14 9.74
CA LYS A 100 0.56 -24.29 10.46
C LYS A 100 -0.01 -23.95 11.85
N ASP A 101 0.19 -22.72 12.33
CA ASP A 101 -0.16 -22.31 13.69
C ASP A 101 -1.45 -21.47 13.77
N TYR A 102 -2.20 -21.33 12.68
CA TYR A 102 -3.54 -20.71 12.72
C TYR A 102 -4.61 -21.72 13.14
N TYR A 103 -4.90 -21.77 14.43
CA TYR A 103 -6.07 -22.49 14.95
C TYR A 103 -7.34 -21.70 14.63
N LEU A 104 -8.29 -22.38 13.97
CA LEU A 104 -9.62 -21.86 13.69
C LEU A 104 -10.44 -21.86 14.99
N VAL A 105 -10.78 -20.69 15.52
CA VAL A 105 -11.76 -20.58 16.61
C VAL A 105 -13.16 -20.63 16.00
N THR A 106 -13.62 -21.83 15.68
CA THR A 106 -15.05 -22.15 15.44
C THR A 106 -15.76 -22.09 16.81
N THR A 107 -17.03 -21.73 17.03
CA THR A 107 -18.24 -21.55 16.22
C THR A 107 -19.14 -20.56 17.00
N THR A 108 -20.03 -19.82 16.35
CA THR A 108 -21.26 -19.37 17.01
C THR A 108 -22.42 -20.09 16.35
N MET A 109 -23.28 -20.65 17.21
CA MET A 109 -24.45 -21.49 16.92
C MET A 109 -25.44 -20.87 15.93
#